data_AF-A0A526ZZP6-F1
#
_entry.id   AF-A0A526ZZP6-F1
#
_cell.length_a   1.000
_cell.length_b   1.000
_cell.length_c   1.000
_cell.angle_alpha   90.00
_cell.angle_beta   90.00
_cell.angle_gamma   90.00
#
_symmetry.space_group_name_H-M   'P 1'
#
loop_
_entity.id
_entity.type
_entity.pdbx_description
1 polymer ?
#
loop_
_entity_poly.entity_id
_entity_poly.type
_entity_poly.pdbx_seq_one_letter_code
_entity_poly.pdbx_strand_id
1 'polypeptide(L)' 'MAERLIELRDISKSYGQVYALGGVNLSVHRGEVVGLIGDNGAGKSTLIKILSGVVK' A
#
# COMPACT_ATOMS: atom_id res chain seq x y z
N MET A 1 22.48 7.73 -5.62
CA MET A 1 21.22 7.63 -4.82
C MET A 1 20.43 6.45 -5.35
N ALA A 2 19.79 5.65 -4.50
CA ALA A 2 19.03 4.48 -4.95
C ALA A 2 17.78 4.94 -5.73
N GLU A 3 17.53 4.33 -6.88
CA GLU A 3 16.39 4.62 -7.75
C GLU A 3 15.08 4.21 -7.06
N ARG A 4 14.11 5.12 -6.96
CA ARG A 4 12.76 4.82 -6.42
C ARG A 4 11.91 4.19 -7.52
N LEU A 5 11.40 2.98 -7.29
CA LEU A 5 10.57 2.24 -8.26
C LEU A 5 9.08 2.37 -7.98
N ILE A 6 8.71 2.42 -6.71
CA ILE A 6 7.31 2.51 -6.28
C ILE A 6 7.17 3.73 -5.38
N GLU A 7 6.09 4.47 -5.58
CA GLU A 7 5.69 5.57 -4.71
C GLU A 7 4.17 5.58 -4.53
N LEU A 8 3.75 5.55 -3.27
CA LEU A 8 2.38 5.78 -2.83
C LEU A 8 2.36 7.07 -2.03
N ARG A 9 1.41 7.95 -2.36
CA ARG A 9 1.21 9.22 -1.66
C ARG A 9 -0.24 9.31 -1.22
N ASP A 10 -0.42 9.45 0.09
CA ASP A 10 -1.72 9.65 0.74
C ASP A 10 -2.83 8.67 0.29
N ILE A 11 -2.46 7.40 0.09
CA ILE A 11 -3.38 6.40 -0.43
C ILE A 11 -4.41 6.03 0.63
N SER A 12 -5.67 6.24 0.28
CA SER A 12 -6.83 5.94 1.12
C SER A 12 -7.81 5.05 0.37
N LYS A 13 -8.44 4.11 1.08
CA LYS A 13 -9.43 3.22 0.48
C LYS A 13 -10.53 2.83 1.46
N SER A 14 -11.77 3.02 1.03
CA SER A 14 -12.95 2.49 1.72
C SER A 14 -13.65 1.41 0.90
N TYR A 15 -14.28 0.48 1.61
CA TYR A 15 -15.27 -0.44 1.07
C TYR A 15 -16.57 -0.26 1.84
N GLY A 16 -17.54 0.44 1.25
CA GLY A 16 -18.74 0.87 1.97
C GLY A 16 -18.37 1.72 3.19
N GLN A 17 -18.79 1.29 4.38
CA GLN A 17 -18.54 1.96 5.66
C GLN A 17 -17.18 1.60 6.29
N VAL A 18 -16.42 0.67 5.69
CA VAL A 18 -15.13 0.22 6.23
C VAL A 18 -14.00 1.02 5.59
N TYR A 19 -13.22 1.71 6.42
CA TYR A 19 -11.99 2.38 6.01
C TYR A 19 -10.83 1.39 6.04
N ALA A 20 -10.48 0.83 4.89
CA ALA A 20 -9.47 -0.22 4.78
C ALA A 20 -8.04 0.32 4.76
N LEU A 21 -7.82 1.53 4.26
CA LEU A 21 -6.54 2.23 4.28
C LEU A 21 -6.77 3.72 4.51
N GLY A 22 -5.88 4.36 5.26
CA GLY A 22 -5.92 5.79 5.44
C GLY A 22 -4.57 6.49 5.38
N GLY A 23 -4.42 7.32 4.34
CA GLY A 23 -3.25 8.16 4.15
C GLY A 23 -1.93 7.38 4.09
N VAL A 24 -1.91 6.24 3.41
CA VAL A 24 -0.71 5.40 3.30
C VAL A 24 0.32 6.07 2.39
N ASN A 25 1.50 6.29 2.94
CA ASN A 25 2.67 6.79 2.23
C ASN A 25 3.76 5.71 2.23
N LEU A 26 4.26 5.33 1.06
CA LEU A 26 5.27 4.28 0.90
C LEU A 26 6.18 4.60 -0.28
N SER A 27 7.48 4.41 -0.12
CA SER A 27 8.44 4.42 -1.21
C SER A 27 9.25 3.14 -1.18
N VAL A 28 9.40 2.47 -2.32
CA VAL A 28 10.26 1.28 -2.45
C VAL A 28 11.33 1.54 -3.51
N HIS A 29 12.58 1.27 -3.16
CA HIS A 29 13.73 1.49 -4.03
C HIS A 29 14.12 0.21 -4.78
N ARG A 30 14.87 0.35 -5.86
CA ARG A 30 15.39 -0.78 -6.63
C ARG A 30 16.25 -1.68 -5.74
N GLY A 31 15.88 -2.96 -5.69
CA GLY A 31 16.57 -3.99 -4.91
C GLY A 31 16.13 -4.11 -3.45
N GLU A 32 15.17 -3.30 -3.00
CA GLU A 32 14.63 -3.34 -1.64
C GLU A 32 13.62 -4.49 -1.46
N VAL A 33 13.70 -5.19 -0.32
CA VAL A 33 12.71 -6.19 0.09
C VAL A 33 11.92 -5.62 1.26
N VAL A 34 10.63 -5.38 1.06
CA VAL A 34 9.74 -4.78 2.07
C VAL A 34 8.74 -5.82 2.58
N GLY A 35 8.72 -6.01 3.89
CA GLY A 35 7.71 -6.83 4.57
C GLY A 35 6.50 -6.00 4.99
N LEU A 36 5.30 -6.38 4.53
CA LEU A 36 4.04 -5.77 4.97
C LEU A 36 3.37 -6.65 6.04
N ILE A 37 3.41 -6.20 7.29
CA ILE A 37 2.90 -6.94 8.46
C ILE A 37 1.73 -6.23 9.13
N GLY A 38 0.96 -6.98 9.92
CA GLY A 38 -0.21 -6.48 10.65
C GLY A 38 -1.28 -7.57 10.78
N ASP A 39 -2.28 -7.33 11.63
CA ASP A 39 -3.34 -8.31 11.91
C ASP A 39 -4.30 -8.53 10.72
N ASN A 40 -5.14 -9.57 10.83
CA ASN A 40 -6.22 -9.79 9.88
C ASN A 40 -7.16 -8.58 9.87
N GLY A 41 -7.49 -8.08 8.68
CA GLY A 41 -8.31 -6.87 8.52
C GLY A 41 -7.53 -5.55 8.46
N ALA A 42 -6.23 -5.52 8.76
CA ALA A 42 -5.41 -4.30 8.77
C ALA A 42 -5.16 -3.63 7.38
N GLY A 43 -5.84 -4.07 6.32
CA GLY A 43 -5.69 -3.46 4.99
C GLY A 43 -4.56 -3.99 4.12
N LYS A 44 -3.76 -4.97 4.59
CA LYS A 44 -2.59 -5.51 3.85
C LYS A 44 -2.91 -5.93 2.40
N SER A 45 -3.91 -6.79 2.21
CA SER A 45 -4.32 -7.23 0.87
C SER A 45 -4.92 -6.09 0.03
N THR A 46 -5.54 -5.09 0.66
CA THR A 46 -6.03 -3.89 -0.03
C THR A 46 -4.85 -3.08 -0.58
N LEU A 47 -3.81 -2.85 0.22
CA LEU A 47 -2.61 -2.13 -0.21
C LEU A 47 -1.91 -2.84 -1.38
N ILE A 48 -1.77 -4.17 -1.31
CA ILE A 48 -1.18 -4.95 -2.40
C ILE A 48 -2.02 -4.89 -3.68
N LYS A 49 -3.36 -4.94 -3.57
CA LYS A 49 -4.26 -4.81 -4.73
C LYS A 49 -4.20 -3.42 -5.38
N ILE A 50 -3.97 -2.38 -4.60
CA ILE A 50 -3.75 -1.03 -5.14
C ILE A 50 -2.40 -0.95 -5.84
N LEU A 51 -1.34 -1.45 -5.21
CA LEU A 51 0.00 -1.51 -5.80
C LEU A 51 0.03 -2.29 -7.13
N SER A 52 -0.75 -3.36 -7.25
CA SER A 52 -0.85 -4.15 -8.48
C SER A 52 -1.83 -3.59 -9.51
N GLY A 53 -2.52 -2.49 -9.21
CA GLY A 53 -3.51 -1.86 -10.10
C GLY A 53 -4.83 -2.63 -10.24
N VAL A 54 -5.06 -3.66 -9.43
CA VAL A 54 -6.31 -4.45 -9.43
C VAL A 54 -7.47 -3.64 -8.80
N VAL A 55 -7.14 -2.74 -7.88
CA VAL A 55 -8.10 -1.83 -7.22
C VAL A 55 -7.53 -0.42 -7.25
N LYS A 56 -8.40 0.59 -7.35
CA LYS A 56 -8.06 2.00 -7.13
C LYS A 56 -8.38 2.42 -5.71
#